data_AF-A0A9W3P9H1-F1
#
_entry.id   AF-A0A9W3P9H1-F1
#
_cell.length_a   1.000
_cell.length_b   1.000
_cell.length_c   1.000
_cell.angle_alpha   90.00
_cell.angle_beta   90.00
_cell.angle_gamma   90.00
#
_symmetry.space_group_name_H-M   'P 1'
#
loop_
_entity.id
_entity.type
_entity.pdbx_description
1 polymer ?
#
loop_
_entity_poly.entity_id
_entity_poly.type
_entity_poly.pdbx_seq_one_letter_code
_entity_poly.pdbx_strand_id
1 'polypeptide(L)'
;MPVILDGKILGDTAAKTYLYSEVEPGHHQLVSKAENDSTLDVDTVAGKIYYVWQEVKMGIMYARSKLQLVDDTTGRDGVKESKLTVLKSDQADAAK
;
A
#
# COMPACT_ATOMS: atom_id res chain seq x y z
N MET A 1 3.35 6.06 -6.22
CA MET A 1 2.70 4.91 -6.83
C MET A 1 1.36 4.76 -6.15
N PRO A 2 0.25 4.87 -6.90
CA PRO A 2 -1.08 4.79 -6.32
C PRO A 2 -1.31 3.43 -5.69
N VAL A 3 -1.85 3.44 -4.47
CA VAL A 3 -2.29 2.27 -3.72
C VAL A 3 -3.79 2.40 -3.50
N ILE A 4 -4.51 1.33 -3.81
CA ILE A 4 -5.95 1.23 -3.74
C ILE A 4 -6.29 0.12 -2.74
N LEU A 5 -7.19 0.39 -1.81
CA LEU A 5 -7.71 -0.54 -0.81
C LEU A 5 -9.22 -0.67 -1.02
N ASP A 6 -9.69 -1.88 -1.33
CA ASP A 6 -11.10 -2.19 -1.58
C ASP A 6 -11.77 -1.26 -2.61
N GLY A 7 -11.05 -0.98 -3.69
CA GLY A 7 -11.51 -0.11 -4.77
C GLY A 7 -11.43 1.39 -4.47
N LYS A 8 -10.98 1.80 -3.28
CA LYS A 8 -10.79 3.21 -2.91
C LYS A 8 -9.31 3.57 -2.90
N ILE A 9 -8.97 4.75 -3.41
CA ILE A 9 -7.59 5.23 -3.38
C ILE A 9 -7.19 5.46 -1.91
N LEU A 10 -6.15 4.77 -1.46
CA LEU A 10 -5.57 4.91 -0.13
C LEU A 10 -4.51 6.02 -0.09
N GLY A 11 -3.78 6.19 -1.19
CA GLY A 11 -2.78 7.24 -1.36
C GLY A 11 -1.66 6.86 -2.33
N ASP A 12 -0.63 7.70 -2.39
CA ASP A 12 0.55 7.48 -3.20
C ASP A 12 1.77 7.20 -2.33
N THR A 13 2.48 6.11 -2.62
CA THR A 13 3.80 5.84 -2.03
C THR A 13 4.93 6.44 -2.87
N ALA A 14 6.01 6.80 -2.20
CA ALA A 14 7.30 7.16 -2.76
C ALA A 14 8.42 6.44 -1.98
N ALA A 15 9.68 6.72 -2.32
CA ALA A 15 10.81 6.16 -1.58
C ALA A 15 10.74 6.54 -0.08
N LYS A 16 10.86 5.54 0.80
CA LYS A 16 10.82 5.70 2.26
C LYS A 16 9.55 6.38 2.79
N THR A 17 8.41 6.01 2.23
CA THR A 17 7.10 6.43 2.75
C THR A 17 6.21 5.23 3.02
N TYR A 18 5.28 5.36 3.95
CA TYR A 18 4.24 4.37 4.19
C TYR A 18 2.85 5.01 4.24
N LEU A 19 1.84 4.19 3.99
CA LEU A 19 0.42 4.53 4.17
C LEU A 19 -0.11 3.78 5.39
N TYR A 20 -1.14 4.32 6.04
CA TYR A 20 -1.84 3.67 7.14
C TYR A 20 -3.35 3.85 6.96
N SER A 21 -4.10 2.77 7.17
CA SER A 21 -5.55 2.79 7.27
C SER A 21 -5.99 1.71 8.25
N GLU A 22 -7.06 2.02 8.98
CA GLU A 22 -7.83 1.01 9.69
C GLU A 22 -8.81 0.38 8.70
N VAL A 23 -9.12 -0.90 8.93
CA VAL A 23 -10.06 -1.69 8.15
C VAL A 23 -10.92 -2.52 9.10
N GLU A 24 -12.13 -2.86 8.67
CA GLU A 24 -12.95 -3.82 9.38
C GLU A 24 -12.28 -5.21 9.37
N PRO A 25 -12.61 -6.12 10.30
CA PRO A 25 -12.18 -7.51 10.20
C PRO A 25 -12.81 -8.18 8.97
N GLY A 26 -12.01 -8.83 8.14
CA GLY A 26 -12.50 -9.57 6.98
C GLY A 26 -11.52 -9.59 5.83
N HIS A 27 -12.05 -9.84 4.64
CA HIS A 27 -11.26 -9.89 3.42
C HIS A 27 -11.07 -8.50 2.82
N HIS A 28 -9.81 -8.16 2.51
CA HIS A 28 -9.46 -6.90 1.86
C HIS A 28 -8.55 -7.13 0.67
N GLN A 29 -8.70 -6.29 -0.34
CA GLN A 29 -7.83 -6.29 -1.52
C GLN A 29 -7.03 -5.00 -1.60
N LEU A 30 -5.71 -5.15 -1.66
CA LEU A 30 -4.77 -4.07 -1.91
C LEU A 30 -4.23 -4.15 -3.34
N VAL A 31 -4.26 -3.04 -4.07
CA VAL A 31 -3.72 -2.93 -5.42
C VAL A 31 -2.72 -1.79 -5.50
N SER A 32 -1.51 -2.08 -5.97
CA SER A 32 -0.49 -1.09 -6.31
C SER A 32 -0.44 -0.92 -7.82
N LYS A 33 -0.69 0.30 -8.30
CA LYS A 33 -0.64 0.66 -9.72
C LYS A 33 0.77 1.13 -10.10
N ALA A 34 1.37 0.49 -11.08
CA ALA A 34 2.70 0.83 -11.62
C ALA A 34 2.77 0.40 -13.11
N GLU A 35 3.96 0.16 -13.68
CA GLU A 35 4.06 -0.48 -15.01
C GLU A 35 3.30 -1.81 -15.05
N ASN A 36 3.33 -2.53 -13.93
CA ASN A 36 2.43 -3.65 -13.64
C ASN A 36 1.55 -3.32 -12.45
N ASP A 37 0.33 -3.83 -12.48
CA ASP A 37 -0.49 -3.91 -11.28
C ASP A 37 0.04 -5.04 -10.39
N SER A 38 0.10 -4.77 -9.09
CA SER A 38 0.31 -5.81 -8.07
C SER A 38 -0.91 -5.85 -7.18
N THR A 39 -1.58 -7.00 -7.12
CA THR A 39 -2.72 -7.25 -6.24
C THR A 39 -2.29 -8.15 -5.09
N LEU A 40 -2.76 -7.85 -3.89
CA LEU A 40 -2.58 -8.66 -2.70
C LEU A 40 -3.90 -8.70 -1.92
N ASP A 41 -4.43 -9.91 -1.73
CA ASP A 41 -5.57 -10.14 -0.86
C ASP A 41 -5.08 -10.46 0.57
N VAL A 42 -5.74 -9.87 1.57
CA VAL A 42 -5.37 -10.01 2.99
C VAL A 42 -6.63 -10.21 3.82
N ASP A 43 -6.65 -11.28 4.61
CA ASP A 43 -7.70 -11.51 5.61
C ASP A 43 -7.26 -10.95 6.97
N THR A 44 -8.01 -9.99 7.48
CA THR A 44 -7.73 -9.24 8.70
C THR A 44 -8.61 -9.70 9.85
N VAL A 45 -8.10 -9.57 11.07
CA VAL A 45 -8.88 -9.78 12.30
C VAL A 45 -8.73 -8.56 13.21
N ALA A 46 -9.76 -8.30 14.03
CA ALA A 46 -9.76 -7.19 14.97
C ALA A 46 -8.55 -7.22 15.90
N GLY A 47 -7.96 -6.04 16.17
CA GLY A 47 -6.86 -5.88 17.12
C GLY A 47 -5.48 -6.31 16.62
N LYS A 48 -5.32 -6.62 15.32
CA LYS A 48 -4.02 -6.92 14.71
C LYS A 48 -3.61 -5.85 13.70
N ILE A 49 -2.31 -5.65 13.57
CA ILE A 49 -1.70 -4.79 12.53
C ILE A 49 -1.09 -5.70 11.48
N TYR A 50 -1.34 -5.40 10.21
CA TYR A 50 -0.79 -6.11 9.07
C TYR A 50 0.14 -5.19 8.31
N TYR A 51 1.33 -5.68 7.97
CA TYR A 51 2.34 -4.90 7.27
C TYR A 51 2.50 -5.42 5.85
N VAL A 52 2.28 -4.54 4.87
CA VAL A 52 2.48 -4.85 3.46
C VAL A 52 3.70 -4.09 2.95
N TRP A 53 4.70 -4.83 2.48
CA TRP A 53 5.86 -4.27 1.83
C TRP A 53 5.59 -4.09 0.34
N GLN A 54 5.91 -2.90 -0.18
CA GLN A 54 5.88 -2.60 -1.60
C GLN A 54 7.31 -2.61 -2.14
N GLU A 55 7.70 -3.71 -2.77
CA GLU A 55 8.99 -3.82 -3.46
C GLU A 55 8.91 -3.10 -4.81
N VAL A 56 9.80 -2.13 -5.02
CA VAL A 56 9.95 -1.42 -6.29
C VAL A 56 11.03 -2.10 -7.11
N LYS A 57 10.71 -2.46 -8.36
CA LYS A 57 11.66 -3.06 -9.32
C LYS A 57 11.84 -2.16 -10.53
N MET A 58 13.01 -2.25 -11.15
CA MET A 58 13.21 -1.63 -12.46
C MET A 58 12.34 -2.33 -13.50
N GLY A 59 11.52 -1.57 -14.22
CA GLY A 59 10.80 -2.05 -15.40
C GLY A 59 11.50 -1.61 -16.69
N ILE A 60 10.79 -1.76 -17.81
CA ILE A 60 11.33 -1.45 -19.15
C ILE A 60 11.21 0.05 -19.44
N MET A 61 10.08 0.65 -19.06
CA MET A 61 9.78 2.07 -19.28
C MET A 61 9.49 2.81 -17.96
N TYR A 62 8.83 2.14 -17.01
CA TYR A 62 8.47 2.66 -15.69
C TYR A 62 8.84 1.65 -14.59
N ALA A 63 8.87 2.11 -13.34
CA ALA A 63 9.09 1.21 -12.22
C ALA A 63 7.92 0.21 -12.07
N ARG A 64 8.27 -1.03 -11.72
CA ARG A 64 7.34 -2.12 -11.39
C ARG A 64 7.13 -2.19 -9.89
N SER A 65 6.01 -2.79 -9.48
CA SER A 65 5.68 -2.97 -8.07
C SER A 65 5.36 -4.42 -7.73
N LYS A 66 5.68 -4.84 -6.51
CA LYS A 66 5.22 -6.11 -5.92
C LYS A 66 4.81 -5.86 -4.47
N LEU A 67 3.56 -6.19 -4.15
CA LEU A 67 3.02 -6.17 -2.80
C LEU A 67 3.26 -7.52 -2.13
N GLN A 68 3.69 -7.50 -0.88
CA GLN A 68 3.94 -8.71 -0.09
C GLN A 68 3.55 -8.46 1.36
N LEU A 69 2.77 -9.37 1.94
CA LEU A 69 2.59 -9.40 3.39
C LEU A 69 3.91 -9.80 4.04
N VAL A 70 4.36 -9.04 5.04
CA VAL A 70 5.59 -9.32 5.79
C VAL A 70 5.26 -9.53 7.26
N ASP A 71 6.20 -10.15 7.98
CA ASP A 71 6.08 -10.31 9.42
C ASP A 71 6.17 -8.95 10.14
N ASP A 72 5.68 -8.93 11.39
CA ASP A 72 5.63 -7.71 12.17
C ASP A 72 6.99 -7.04 12.41
N THR A 73 8.08 -7.81 12.52
CA THR A 73 9.41 -7.24 12.80
C THR A 73 9.89 -6.46 11.58
N THR A 74 9.87 -7.13 10.42
CA THR A 74 10.20 -6.52 9.13
C THR A 74 9.33 -5.30 8.84
N GLY A 75 8.02 -5.44 9.05
CA GLY A 75 7.06 -4.36 8.83
C GLY A 75 7.27 -3.15 9.74
N ARG A 76 7.47 -3.38 11.04
CA ARG A 76 7.73 -2.30 12.00
C ARG A 76 9.02 -1.54 11.70
N ASP A 77 10.08 -2.24 11.33
CA ASP A 77 11.35 -1.60 11.02
C ASP A 77 11.25 -0.77 9.73
N GLY A 78 10.57 -1.29 8.71
CA GLY A 78 10.21 -0.53 7.51
C GLY A 78 9.47 0.78 7.78
N VAL A 79 8.48 0.73 8.68
CA VAL A 79 7.71 1.91 9.08
C VAL A 79 8.59 2.93 9.83
N LYS A 80 9.48 2.47 10.73
CA LYS A 80 10.41 3.36 11.47
C LYS A 80 11.38 4.10 10.54
N GLU A 81 11.79 3.46 9.45
CA GLU A 81 12.68 4.06 8.46
C GLU A 81 11.97 4.96 7.44
N SER A 82 10.65 5.03 7.52
CA SER A 82 9.79 5.70 6.54
C SER A 82 8.96 6.83 7.16
N LYS A 83 8.38 7.66 6.29
CA LYS A 83 7.48 8.74 6.70
C LYS A 83 6.04 8.44 6.26
N LEU A 84 5.08 8.74 7.12
CA LEU A 84 3.66 8.66 6.75
C LEU A 84 3.41 9.63 5.58
N THR A 85 2.75 9.13 4.54
CA THR A 85 2.20 9.95 3.46
C THR A 85 0.69 9.79 3.45
N VAL A 86 -0.01 10.77 2.88
CA VAL A 86 -1.47 10.80 2.79
C VAL A 86 -1.88 11.07 1.35
N LEU A 87 -3.14 10.80 1.02
CA LEU A 87 -3.76 11.25 -0.22
C LEU A 87 -3.48 12.74 -0.43
N LYS A 88 -2.94 13.08 -1.60
CA LYS A 88 -2.85 14.48 -2.00
C LYS A 88 -4.25 14.97 -2.37
N SER A 89 -4.58 16.20 -1.96
CA SER A 89 -5.91 16.81 -2.09
C SER A 89 -6.41 16.95 -3.52
N ASP A 90 -5.52 16.86 -4.52
CA ASP A 90 -5.81 16.92 -5.96
C ASP A 90 -6.29 15.58 -6.56
N GLN A 91 -6.17 14.47 -5.82
CA GLN A 91 -6.62 13.13 -6.24
C GLN A 91 -7.98 12.73 -5.64
N ALA A 92 -8.54 13.55 -4.73
CA ALA A 92 -9.84 13.30 -4.10
C ALA A 92 -11.02 13.57 -5.07
N ASP A 93 -10.83 14.42 -6.08
CA ASP A 93 -11.88 14.85 -7.00
C ASP A 93 -12.14 13.89 -8.16
N ALA A 94 -11.28 12.88 -8.37
CA ALA A 94 -11.44 11.88 -9.43
C ALA A 94 -12.37 10.70 -9.05
N ALA A 95 -12.91 10.71 -7.83
CA ALA A 95 -13.82 9.68 -7.31
C ALA A 95 -15.31 10.06 -7.40
N LYS A 96 -15.67 11.05 -8.24
CA LYS A 96 -17.04 11.56 -8.39
C LYS A 96 -17.63 11.27 -9.76
#